data_AF-A0A1R2B884-F1
#
_entry.id   AF-A0A1R2B884-F1
#
_cell.length_a   1.000
_cell.length_b   1.000
_cell.length_c   1.000
_cell.angle_alpha   90.00
_cell.angle_beta   90.00
_cell.angle_gamma   90.00
#
_symmetry.space_group_name_H-M   'P 1'
#
loop_
_entity.id
_entity.type
_entity.pdbx_description
1 polymer ?
#
loop_
_entity_poly.entity_id
_entity_poly.type
_entity_poly.pdbx_seq_one_letter_code
_entity_poly.pdbx_strand_id
1 'polypeptide(L)'
;MESVAERIPFLTVNAGPRDPNWEARLREEYAALISYIEINQNDDNEWFQIEPDDSGIHWRGKCWYIYELVRYEFALEFEIPATYPATPIELVLPELDGKTPKMYRGGKICLDIHFSPLWSRKQPTYGIAHALALALGPWLAAEIPVLVEQGTIHKS
;
A
#
# COMPACT_ATOMS: atom_id res chain seq x y z
N MET A 1 16.88 -15.78 -0.04
CA MET A 1 16.02 -15.21 1.02
C MET A 1 14.77 -14.78 0.30
N GLU A 2 13.64 -15.42 0.61
CA GLU A 2 12.36 -15.12 -0.03
C GLU A 2 11.92 -13.71 0.38
N SER A 3 11.52 -12.90 -0.59
CA SER A 3 11.00 -11.55 -0.32
C SER A 3 9.65 -11.65 0.38
N VAL A 4 9.30 -10.65 1.21
CA VAL A 4 7.99 -10.62 1.89
C VAL A 4 6.84 -10.73 0.89
N ALA A 5 6.98 -10.14 -0.31
CA ALA A 5 5.98 -10.22 -1.36
C ALA A 5 5.76 -11.62 -1.95
N GLU A 6 6.74 -12.52 -1.84
CA GLU A 6 6.61 -13.92 -2.29
C GLU A 6 5.86 -14.78 -1.25
N ARG A 7 5.85 -14.36 0.03
CA ARG A 7 5.08 -15.00 1.10
C ARG A 7 3.60 -14.60 1.12
N ILE A 8 3.24 -13.49 0.46
CA ILE A 8 1.85 -13.03 0.37
C ILE A 8 1.07 -13.95 -0.59
N PRO A 9 -0.14 -14.43 -0.21
CA PRO A 9 -0.97 -15.23 -1.10
C PRO A 9 -1.29 -14.50 -2.41
N PHE A 10 -1.03 -15.16 -3.55
CA PHE A 10 -1.41 -14.65 -4.85
C PHE A 10 -2.92 -14.77 -5.09
N LEU A 11 -3.47 -13.76 -5.76
CA LEU A 11 -4.88 -13.71 -6.13
C LEU A 11 -5.11 -14.42 -7.48
N THR A 12 -6.34 -14.87 -7.73
CA THR A 12 -6.68 -15.61 -8.95
C THR A 12 -7.81 -14.97 -9.73
N VAL A 13 -8.69 -14.22 -9.06
CA VAL A 13 -9.85 -13.57 -9.69
C VAL A 13 -9.41 -12.29 -10.40
N ASN A 14 -9.67 -12.22 -11.71
CA ASN A 14 -9.46 -11.01 -12.50
C ASN A 14 -10.76 -10.19 -12.59
N ALA A 15 -11.09 -9.45 -11.54
CA ALA A 15 -12.32 -8.65 -11.47
C ALA A 15 -12.04 -7.29 -10.83
N GLY A 16 -12.63 -6.25 -11.39
CA GLY A 16 -12.62 -4.89 -10.84
C GLY A 16 -13.95 -4.51 -10.19
N PRO A 17 -14.09 -3.29 -9.63
CA PRO A 17 -15.25 -2.90 -8.82
C PRO A 17 -16.57 -2.82 -9.59
N ARG A 18 -16.53 -2.86 -10.93
CA ARG A 18 -17.74 -2.89 -11.80
C ARG A 18 -18.10 -4.29 -12.29
N ASP A 19 -17.26 -5.29 -12.00
CA ASP A 19 -17.49 -6.67 -12.41
C ASP A 19 -18.39 -7.38 -11.41
N PRO A 20 -19.36 -8.22 -11.84
CA PRO A 20 -20.18 -9.03 -10.94
C PRO A 20 -19.36 -9.93 -10.00
N ASN A 21 -18.14 -10.30 -10.38
CA ASN A 21 -17.22 -11.12 -9.57
C ASN A 21 -16.34 -10.28 -8.62
N TRP A 22 -16.59 -8.98 -8.48
CA TRP A 22 -15.85 -8.12 -7.55
C TRP A 22 -15.84 -8.68 -6.14
N GLU A 23 -16.98 -9.20 -5.66
CA GLU A 23 -17.07 -9.76 -4.32
C GLU A 23 -16.14 -10.97 -4.14
N ALA A 24 -15.97 -11.80 -5.18
CA ALA A 24 -15.02 -12.92 -5.15
C ALA A 24 -13.58 -12.44 -5.08
N ARG A 25 -13.24 -11.39 -5.85
CA ARG A 25 -11.92 -10.74 -5.78
C ARG A 25 -11.66 -10.12 -4.41
N LEU A 26 -12.64 -9.41 -3.86
CA LEU A 26 -12.51 -8.74 -2.57
C LEU A 26 -12.26 -9.74 -1.43
N ARG A 27 -12.86 -10.93 -1.47
CA ARG A 27 -12.53 -12.03 -0.53
C ARG A 27 -11.07 -12.47 -0.63
N GLU A 28 -10.51 -12.56 -1.84
CA GLU A 28 -9.07 -12.85 -2.02
C GLU A 28 -8.19 -11.72 -1.49
N GLU A 29 -8.59 -10.45 -1.69
CA GLU A 29 -7.87 -9.29 -1.14
C GLU A 29 -7.82 -9.34 0.39
N TYR A 30 -8.94 -9.65 1.05
CA TYR A 30 -8.96 -9.82 2.50
C TYR A 30 -8.05 -10.96 2.96
N ALA A 31 -8.11 -12.12 2.30
CA ALA A 31 -7.26 -13.26 2.66
C ALA A 31 -5.76 -12.91 2.52
N ALA A 32 -5.38 -12.22 1.44
CA ALA A 32 -4.00 -11.78 1.22
C ALA A 32 -3.56 -10.72 2.24
N LEU A 33 -4.43 -9.76 2.60
CA LEU A 33 -4.15 -8.74 3.61
C LEU A 33 -4.00 -9.34 5.01
N ILE A 34 -4.91 -10.23 5.42
CA ILE A 34 -4.84 -10.93 6.72
C ILE A 34 -3.53 -11.70 6.82
N SER A 35 -3.20 -12.49 5.78
CA SER A 35 -1.93 -13.24 5.75
C SER A 35 -0.72 -12.31 5.82
N TYR A 36 -0.76 -11.15 5.14
CA TYR A 36 0.32 -10.18 5.22
C TYR A 36 0.46 -9.55 6.62
N ILE A 37 -0.65 -9.26 7.29
CA ILE A 37 -0.65 -8.76 8.67
C ILE A 37 -0.07 -9.81 9.62
N GLU A 38 -0.48 -11.08 9.49
CA GLU A 38 0.06 -12.19 10.29
C GLU A 38 1.57 -12.38 10.05
N ILE A 39 2.03 -12.26 8.80
CA ILE A 39 3.46 -12.28 8.47
C ILE A 39 4.19 -11.15 9.22
N ASN A 40 3.67 -9.93 9.17
CA ASN A 40 4.28 -8.77 9.83
C ASN A 40 4.29 -8.92 11.36
N GLN A 41 3.22 -9.45 11.96
CA GLN A 41 3.16 -9.71 13.41
C GLN A 41 4.19 -10.77 13.84
N ASN A 42 4.31 -11.86 13.08
CA ASN A 42 5.28 -12.91 13.37
C ASN A 42 6.73 -12.43 13.23
N ASP A 43 6.96 -11.46 12.33
CA ASP A 43 8.27 -10.84 12.09
C ASP A 43 8.52 -9.61 13.00
N ASP A 44 7.61 -9.27 13.93
CA ASP A 44 7.65 -8.07 14.80
C ASP A 44 7.84 -6.76 14.01
N ASN A 45 7.16 -6.66 12.86
CA ASN A 45 7.30 -5.58 11.89
C ASN A 45 5.93 -5.06 11.43
N GLU A 46 5.03 -4.80 12.37
CA GLU A 46 3.73 -4.19 12.09
C GLU A 46 3.92 -2.71 11.70
N TRP A 47 3.38 -2.30 10.54
CA TRP A 47 3.61 -0.96 9.99
C TRP A 47 2.37 -0.30 9.35
N PHE A 48 1.21 -0.96 9.34
CA PHE A 48 -0.03 -0.37 8.84
C PHE A 48 -1.28 -1.02 9.44
N GLN A 49 -2.40 -0.29 9.35
CA GLN A 49 -3.75 -0.76 9.58
C GLN A 49 -4.67 -0.06 8.58
N ILE A 50 -5.46 -0.81 7.82
CA ILE A 50 -6.41 -0.26 6.84
C ILE A 50 -7.73 -1.02 6.90
N GLU A 51 -8.81 -0.31 6.61
CA GLU A 51 -10.17 -0.84 6.57
C GLU A 51 -10.89 -0.28 5.33
N PRO A 52 -11.68 -1.11 4.63
CA PRO A 52 -12.55 -0.63 3.58
C PRO A 52 -13.82 0.03 4.13
N ASP A 53 -14.47 0.81 3.29
CA ASP A 53 -15.87 1.16 3.45
C ASP A 53 -16.80 -0.04 3.14
N ASP A 54 -18.11 0.15 3.33
CA ASP A 54 -19.13 -0.87 3.08
C ASP A 54 -19.13 -1.40 1.62
N SER A 55 -18.51 -0.67 0.69
CA SER A 55 -18.43 -1.03 -0.73
C SER A 55 -17.17 -1.84 -1.10
N GLY A 56 -16.15 -1.82 -0.24
CA GLY A 56 -14.83 -2.38 -0.54
C GLY A 56 -14.02 -1.56 -1.55
N ILE A 57 -14.50 -0.38 -1.94
CA ILE A 57 -13.89 0.46 -2.98
C ILE A 57 -13.01 1.55 -2.37
N HIS A 58 -13.45 2.17 -1.27
CA HIS A 58 -12.65 3.18 -0.58
C HIS A 58 -12.01 2.56 0.64
N TRP A 59 -10.71 2.78 0.80
CA TRP A 59 -9.94 2.23 1.91
C TRP A 59 -9.27 3.36 2.66
N ARG A 60 -9.30 3.28 3.99
CA ARG A 60 -8.70 4.26 4.89
C ARG A 60 -8.04 3.59 6.06
N GLY A 61 -7.07 4.26 6.64
CA GLY A 61 -6.42 3.83 7.85
C GLY A 61 -5.15 4.60 8.08
N LYS A 62 -4.14 3.92 8.60
CA LYS A 62 -2.85 4.51 8.94
C LYS A 62 -1.70 3.61 8.54
N CYS A 63 -0.59 4.21 8.20
CA CYS A 63 0.70 3.53 8.13
C CYS A 63 1.71 4.28 8.99
N TRP A 64 2.76 3.59 9.43
CA TRP A 64 3.81 4.20 10.21
C TRP A 64 5.18 3.65 9.83
N TYR A 65 6.21 4.42 10.17
CA TYR A 65 7.60 4.06 9.97
C TYR A 65 8.41 4.40 11.21
N ILE A 66 9.28 3.49 11.63
CA ILE A 66 10.17 3.70 12.78
C ILE A 66 11.51 4.21 12.26
N TYR A 67 11.88 5.42 12.65
CA TYR A 67 13.19 6.01 12.36
C TYR A 67 13.79 6.55 13.66
N GLU A 68 15.04 6.19 13.95
CA GLU A 68 15.75 6.55 15.20
C GLU A 68 14.94 6.27 16.48
N LEU A 69 14.32 5.09 16.56
CA LEU A 69 13.46 4.64 17.68
C LEU A 69 12.20 5.51 17.89
N VAL A 70 11.84 6.35 16.92
CA VAL A 70 10.61 7.15 16.92
C VAL A 70 9.67 6.63 15.84
N ARG A 71 8.41 6.39 16.23
CA ARG A 71 7.33 6.03 15.30
C ARG A 71 6.75 7.31 14.69
N TYR A 72 6.76 7.39 13.37
CA TYR A 72 6.08 8.42 12.58
C TYR A 72 4.86 7.81 11.92
N GLU A 73 3.68 8.34 12.22
CA GLU A 73 2.40 7.80 11.77
C GLU A 73 1.69 8.77 10.82
N PHE A 74 1.05 8.24 9.77
CA PHE A 74 0.39 9.01 8.73
C PHE A 74 -0.96 8.39 8.38
N ALA A 75 -1.95 9.23 8.09
CA ALA A 75 -3.18 8.78 7.43
C ALA A 75 -2.87 8.19 6.04
N LEU A 76 -3.45 7.02 5.76
CA LEU A 76 -3.36 6.33 4.48
C LEU A 76 -4.76 6.18 3.89
N GLU A 77 -4.92 6.62 2.64
CA GLU A 77 -6.17 6.52 1.89
C GLU A 77 -5.91 6.03 0.47
N PHE A 78 -6.84 5.28 -0.11
CA PHE A 78 -6.85 4.95 -1.53
C PHE A 78 -8.24 4.49 -2.00
N GLU A 79 -8.47 4.53 -3.31
CA GLU A 79 -9.66 4.04 -3.97
C GLU A 79 -9.27 2.92 -4.96
N ILE A 80 -10.11 1.89 -5.07
CA ILE A 80 -9.95 0.84 -6.09
C ILE A 80 -10.33 1.42 -7.47
N PRO A 81 -9.39 1.52 -8.43
CA PRO A 81 -9.70 2.09 -9.73
C PRO A 81 -10.68 1.21 -10.52
N ALA A 82 -11.47 1.82 -11.40
CA ALA A 82 -12.44 1.09 -12.23
C ALA A 82 -11.79 0.01 -13.13
N THR A 83 -10.51 0.17 -13.45
CA THR A 83 -9.69 -0.76 -14.24
C THR A 83 -8.87 -1.73 -13.38
N TYR A 84 -9.10 -1.79 -12.07
CA TYR A 84 -8.45 -2.77 -11.20
C TYR A 84 -8.80 -4.21 -11.61
N PRO A 85 -7.88 -5.19 -11.52
CA PRO A 85 -6.47 -5.10 -11.09
C PRO A 85 -5.51 -4.63 -12.19
N ALA A 86 -6.01 -4.31 -13.40
CA ALA A 86 -5.16 -3.90 -14.51
C ALA A 86 -4.39 -2.60 -14.25
N THR A 87 -4.96 -1.71 -13.45
CA THR A 87 -4.30 -0.53 -12.92
C THR A 87 -4.08 -0.71 -11.41
N PRO A 88 -2.86 -0.46 -10.88
CA PRO A 88 -2.63 -0.52 -9.44
C PRO A 88 -3.40 0.58 -8.72
N ILE A 89 -3.60 0.40 -7.41
CA ILE A 89 -4.13 1.46 -6.54
C ILE A 89 -3.15 2.62 -6.42
N GLU A 90 -3.68 3.84 -6.32
CA GLU A 90 -2.89 5.04 -6.02
C GLU A 90 -2.94 5.28 -4.51
N LEU A 91 -1.80 5.10 -3.84
CA LEU A 91 -1.69 5.25 -2.39
C LEU A 91 -1.50 6.73 -2.02
N VAL A 92 -2.30 7.22 -1.09
CA VAL A 92 -2.36 8.63 -0.71
C VAL A 92 -1.96 8.81 0.75
N LEU A 93 -1.00 9.71 0.99
CA LEU A 93 -0.57 10.19 2.30
C LEU A 93 -0.82 11.71 2.37
N PRO A 94 -2.04 12.17 2.73
CA PRO A 94 -2.42 13.58 2.63
C PRO A 94 -1.51 14.52 3.43
N GLU A 95 -1.03 14.05 4.58
CA GLU A 95 -0.17 14.81 5.49
C GLU A 95 1.22 15.13 4.93
N LEU A 96 1.63 14.44 3.87
CA LEU A 96 2.92 14.59 3.22
C LEU A 96 2.84 15.39 1.90
N ASP A 97 1.64 15.84 1.51
CA ASP A 97 1.46 16.63 0.27
C ASP A 97 2.32 17.90 0.29
N GLY A 98 3.12 18.07 -0.77
CA GLY A 98 4.06 19.18 -0.90
C GLY A 98 5.32 19.11 -0.03
N LYS A 99 5.51 18.07 0.79
CA LYS A 99 6.70 17.91 1.63
C LYS A 99 7.86 17.18 0.95
N THR A 100 7.58 16.41 -0.10
CA THR A 100 8.60 15.70 -0.91
C THR A 100 8.32 15.85 -2.41
N PRO A 101 9.35 15.94 -3.27
CA PRO A 101 9.18 15.85 -4.73
C PRO A 101 8.78 14.44 -5.22
N LYS A 102 8.85 13.41 -4.37
CA LYS A 102 8.43 12.03 -4.69
C LYS A 102 6.94 11.79 -4.44
N MET A 103 6.14 12.82 -4.68
CA MET A 103 4.70 12.80 -4.51
C MET A 103 4.03 13.62 -5.63
N TYR A 104 2.92 13.12 -6.16
CA TYR A 104 2.04 13.87 -7.04
C TYR A 104 1.04 14.69 -6.22
N ARG A 105 0.45 15.70 -6.86
CA ARG A 105 -0.55 16.59 -6.24
C ARG A 105 -1.64 15.82 -5.51
N GLY A 106 -1.93 16.24 -4.27
CA GLY A 106 -3.00 15.66 -3.46
C GLY A 106 -2.54 14.44 -2.65
N GLY A 107 -1.25 14.34 -2.33
CA GLY A 107 -0.74 13.32 -1.41
C GLY A 107 -0.40 11.96 -2.04
N LYS A 108 -0.53 11.80 -3.36
CA LYS A 108 -0.34 10.52 -4.05
C LYS A 108 1.15 10.19 -4.17
N ILE A 109 1.60 9.06 -3.65
CA ILE A 109 3.03 8.72 -3.73
C ILE A 109 3.48 8.51 -5.19
N CYS A 110 4.67 9.01 -5.53
CA CYS A 110 5.28 8.69 -6.81
C CYS A 110 5.89 7.29 -6.74
N LEU A 111 5.28 6.35 -7.47
CA LEU A 111 5.77 4.99 -7.59
C LEU A 111 7.10 4.95 -8.37
N ASP A 112 7.94 3.98 -8.02
CA ASP A 112 9.18 3.73 -8.75
C ASP A 112 8.93 3.30 -10.20
N ILE A 113 9.83 3.67 -11.12
CA ILE A 113 9.69 3.38 -12.55
C ILE A 113 9.63 1.87 -12.85
N HIS A 114 10.16 1.02 -11.96
CA HIS A 114 10.13 -0.43 -12.10
C HIS A 114 8.82 -1.04 -11.56
N PHE A 115 8.03 -0.30 -10.77
CA PHE A 115 6.79 -0.80 -10.19
C PHE A 115 5.72 -1.06 -11.25
N SER A 116 5.45 -0.12 -12.16
CA SER A 116 4.40 -0.30 -13.17
C SER A 116 4.66 -1.50 -14.11
N PRO A 117 5.88 -1.72 -14.64
CA PRO A 117 6.19 -2.93 -15.40
C PRO A 117 6.09 -4.21 -14.59
N LEU A 118 6.49 -4.20 -13.31
CA LEU A 118 6.36 -5.35 -12.42
C LEU A 118 4.89 -5.71 -12.20
N TRP A 119 4.05 -4.72 -11.85
CA TRP A 119 2.62 -4.88 -11.65
C TRP A 119 1.95 -5.44 -12.89
N SER A 120 2.22 -4.86 -14.08
CA SER A 120 1.63 -5.30 -15.35
C SER A 120 1.89 -6.78 -15.66
N ARG A 121 3.09 -7.30 -15.38
CA ARG A 121 3.44 -8.71 -15.61
C ARG A 121 2.79 -9.68 -14.62
N LYS A 122 2.33 -9.17 -13.48
CA LYS A 122 1.79 -9.95 -12.35
C LYS A 122 0.29 -9.78 -12.18
N GLN A 123 -0.40 -9.23 -13.18
CA GLN A 123 -1.86 -9.21 -13.20
C GLN A 123 -2.41 -10.58 -13.61
N PRO A 124 -3.49 -11.07 -12.98
CA PRO A 124 -4.27 -10.46 -11.89
C PRO A 124 -3.76 -10.84 -10.49
N THR A 125 -2.60 -11.50 -10.39
CA THR A 125 -2.12 -12.19 -9.17
C THR A 125 -1.72 -11.27 -8.03
N TYR A 126 -1.38 -10.02 -8.33
CA TYR A 126 -1.11 -9.00 -7.31
C TYR A 126 -2.38 -8.27 -6.89
N GLY A 127 -2.36 -7.82 -5.63
CA GLY A 127 -3.47 -7.16 -4.95
C GLY A 127 -3.02 -6.03 -4.02
N ILE A 128 -3.88 -5.61 -3.11
CA ILE A 128 -3.65 -4.50 -2.16
C ILE A 128 -2.41 -4.78 -1.30
N ALA A 129 -2.32 -5.98 -0.72
CA ALA A 129 -1.18 -6.38 0.11
C ALA A 129 0.15 -6.27 -0.65
N HIS A 130 0.17 -6.63 -1.94
CA HIS A 130 1.35 -6.52 -2.78
C HIS A 130 1.71 -5.07 -3.08
N ALA A 131 0.72 -4.19 -3.31
CA ALA A 131 0.96 -2.77 -3.48
C ALA A 131 1.54 -2.14 -2.21
N LEU A 132 1.05 -2.50 -1.02
CA LEU A 132 1.63 -2.05 0.25
C LEU A 132 3.08 -2.50 0.39
N ALA A 133 3.36 -3.80 0.18
CA ALA A 133 4.69 -4.37 0.37
C ALA A 133 5.73 -3.90 -0.67
N LEU A 134 5.33 -3.71 -1.93
CA LEU A 134 6.24 -3.44 -3.05
C LEU A 134 6.30 -1.96 -3.47
N ALA A 135 5.31 -1.14 -3.07
CA ALA A 135 5.32 0.30 -3.34
C ALA A 135 5.41 1.13 -2.06
N LEU A 136 4.41 1.04 -1.16
CA LEU A 136 4.35 1.93 -0.01
C LEU A 136 5.52 1.71 0.96
N GLY A 137 5.80 0.46 1.32
CA GLY A 137 6.90 0.13 2.24
C GLY A 137 8.25 0.67 1.78
N PRO A 138 8.70 0.37 0.55
CA PRO A 138 9.93 0.93 -0.02
C PRO A 138 9.91 2.46 -0.12
N TRP A 139 8.78 3.07 -0.43
CA TRP A 139 8.64 4.53 -0.49
C TRP A 139 8.82 5.17 0.89
N LEU A 140 8.18 4.61 1.94
CA LEU A 140 8.35 5.07 3.32
C LEU A 140 9.82 4.94 3.76
N ALA A 141 10.47 3.82 3.44
CA ALA A 141 11.86 3.59 3.78
C ALA A 141 12.83 4.57 3.10
N ALA A 142 12.50 5.07 1.91
CA ALA A 142 13.30 6.04 1.19
C ALA A 142 13.04 7.48 1.65
N GLU A 143 11.77 7.84 1.90
CA GLU A 143 11.37 9.23 2.07
C GLU A 143 11.26 9.68 3.52
N ILE A 144 10.82 8.82 4.45
CA ILE A 144 10.63 9.23 5.85
C ILE A 144 11.93 9.69 6.52
N PRO A 145 13.07 8.96 6.41
CA PRO A 145 14.34 9.44 6.97
C PRO A 145 14.73 10.84 6.48
N VAL A 146 14.62 11.06 5.16
CA VAL A 146 14.96 12.34 4.52
C VAL A 146 14.06 13.47 5.03
N LEU A 147 12.76 13.22 5.14
CA LEU A 147 11.80 14.22 5.64
C LEU A 147 12.01 14.57 7.11
N VAL A 148 12.43 13.60 7.94
CA VAL A 148 12.80 13.83 9.34
C VAL A 148 14.07 14.67 9.43
N GLU A 149 15.11 14.30 8.69
CA GLU A 149 16.41 15.01 8.68
C GLU A 149 16.29 16.46 8.19
N GLN A 150 15.40 16.71 7.23
CA GLN A 150 15.09 18.05 6.74
C GLN A 150 14.22 18.86 7.73
N GLY A 151 13.66 18.22 8.76
CA GLY A 151 12.75 18.84 9.71
C GLY A 151 11.37 19.18 9.13
N THR A 152 10.97 18.54 8.03
CA THR A 152 9.68 18.78 7.35
C THR A 152 8.53 18.01 7.99
N ILE A 153 8.85 16.93 8.70
CA ILE A 153 7.93 16.19 9.56
C ILE A 153 8.52 16.11 10.97
N HIS A 154 7.63 16.09 11.97
CA HIS A 154 7.98 16.05 13.38
C HIS A 154 7.32 14.85 14.04
N LYS A 155 7.84 14.46 15.20
CA LYS A 155 7.23 13.44 16.04
C LYS A 155 5.78 13.85 16.36
N SER A 156 4.85 12.97 16.05
CA SER A 156 3.45 13.03 16.50
C SER A 156 3.31 12.86 18.01
#